data_AF-A0A7C1HYF6-F1
#
_entry.id   AF-A0A7C1HYF6-F1
#
_cell.length_a   1.000
_cell.length_b   1.000
_cell.length_c   1.000
_cell.angle_alpha   90.00
_cell.angle_beta   90.00
_cell.angle_gamma   90.00
#
_symmetry.space_group_name_H-M   'P 1'
#
loop_
_entity.id
_entity.type
_entity.pdbx_description
1 polymer ?
#
loop_
_entity_poly.entity_id
_entity_poly.type
_entity_poly.pdbx_seq_one_letter_code
_entity_poly.pdbx_strand_id
1 'polypeptide(L)'
;SDPAYPFYNMLTRDIHDASIIMDDWNIRFGNVDMVIGVMWDIEDLPADKDCYIAATFPPFYPTEDEWEAMTEISDISFGPGKQVWIKTVSPSGDTAAPRLAYTIPGDGETGVAVSTIIKAAVLDLESGIDVSSIGLIVEGDDVTDDIFVTASGGTTYVNYTPSADFTPMTRINCELTVSDLADPPNTLIYDWDFTTGYFLTPTWMESLAVWTAAPGEPLRHFTLYFGADPAGTDYFDYGLDQQMPPPVPGDVPYGYFITPDSLWNQLTRDIRSSEAYDILWSAMLNRITPIGGTVNWIGWNPEGLPEDGSFQIAWLIGEDTTWQNMRTTDRIDIMSGGNLLIHFSRGVPPTFCVAGTVMTDGGIVEGAVVEILGYAGDTSDADGYYEICEVPYSTEEWTIITTARGYAPDTAVMVIDDDIVYNPYLEPAFGSLSGVVDCDDGGSPEGAMLILGDDTTYAAADGEYSFDIVPFGEYEIGVSLRFYQSESRNIVIDEVEETEDFTLLRNIGNLGGTVDLDDTPPSLAGSMVEIVGTDIPPAYTNSEGFYSFIELPYSIYT
;
A
#
# COMPACT_ATOMS: atom_id res chain seq x y z
N SER A 1 8.87 -7.64 66.39
CA SER A 1 9.96 -7.00 67.16
C SER A 1 9.36 -5.82 67.89
N ASP A 2 9.18 -5.92 69.21
CA ASP A 2 8.64 -4.82 70.02
C ASP A 2 9.70 -3.71 70.18
N PRO A 3 9.45 -2.47 69.71
CA PRO A 3 10.40 -1.36 69.85
C PRO A 3 10.75 -1.03 71.30
N ALA A 4 9.85 -1.32 72.26
CA ALA A 4 10.08 -1.11 73.68
C ALA A 4 10.96 -2.21 74.29
N TYR A 5 11.00 -3.40 73.69
CA TYR A 5 11.80 -4.53 74.15
C TYR A 5 12.57 -5.23 73.01
N PRO A 6 13.51 -4.53 72.36
CA PRO A 6 14.15 -4.97 71.10
C PRO A 6 15.04 -6.21 71.23
N PHE A 7 15.32 -6.67 72.46
CA PHE A 7 16.17 -7.82 72.73
C PHE A 7 15.42 -9.15 72.80
N TYR A 8 14.07 -9.13 72.91
CA TYR A 8 13.27 -10.35 72.85
C TYR A 8 12.75 -10.53 71.43
N ASN A 9 13.36 -11.48 70.72
CA ASN A 9 13.08 -11.77 69.31
C ASN A 9 12.56 -13.20 69.08
N MET A 10 12.34 -13.96 70.15
CA MET A 10 11.78 -15.31 70.13
C MET A 10 10.89 -15.49 71.35
N LEU A 11 9.64 -15.91 71.13
CA LEU A 11 8.64 -16.09 72.18
C LEU A 11 8.07 -17.52 72.11
N THR A 12 7.78 -18.11 73.27
CA THR A 12 7.04 -19.38 73.36
C THR A 12 5.54 -19.17 73.58
N ARG A 13 5.13 -17.93 73.83
CA ARG A 13 3.75 -17.47 73.92
C ARG A 13 3.72 -16.06 73.37
N ASP A 14 2.88 -15.85 72.38
CA ASP A 14 2.68 -14.55 71.75
C ASP A 14 1.19 -14.23 71.79
N ILE A 15 0.84 -13.01 72.20
CA ILE A 15 -0.55 -12.56 72.37
C ILE A 15 -0.62 -11.15 71.85
N HIS A 16 -1.47 -10.96 70.86
CA HIS A 16 -1.74 -9.68 70.24
C HIS A 16 -3.07 -9.10 70.74
N ASP A 17 -3.38 -7.87 70.31
CA ASP A 17 -4.63 -7.21 70.66
C ASP A 17 -5.81 -7.89 69.96
N ALA A 18 -6.78 -8.35 70.74
CA ALA A 18 -7.93 -9.08 70.22
C ALA A 18 -8.79 -8.24 69.25
N SER A 19 -8.72 -6.90 69.32
CA SER A 19 -9.45 -6.02 68.40
C SER A 19 -8.83 -5.88 67.01
N ILE A 20 -7.65 -6.49 66.76
CA ILE A 20 -7.05 -6.49 65.42
C ILE A 20 -7.91 -7.38 64.51
N ILE A 21 -8.34 -6.80 63.39
CA ILE A 21 -9.23 -7.45 62.42
C ILE A 21 -8.50 -8.59 61.73
N MET A 22 -7.32 -8.31 61.16
CA MET A 22 -6.43 -9.33 60.58
C MET A 22 -5.08 -9.33 61.29
N ASP A 23 -4.68 -10.51 61.75
CA ASP A 23 -3.46 -10.70 62.54
C ASP A 23 -2.70 -11.95 62.09
N ASP A 24 -1.36 -11.90 62.20
CA ASP A 24 -0.49 -12.98 61.77
C ASP A 24 0.58 -13.35 62.80
N TRP A 25 0.83 -14.65 62.92
CA TRP A 25 1.94 -15.21 63.70
C TRP A 25 2.89 -15.98 62.80
N ASN A 26 4.19 -15.69 62.93
CA ASN A 26 5.26 -16.45 62.31
C ASN A 26 5.96 -17.35 63.34
N ILE A 27 5.84 -18.66 63.17
CA ILE A 27 6.47 -19.67 64.02
C ILE A 27 7.68 -20.24 63.29
N ARG A 28 8.87 -20.09 63.90
CA ARG A 28 10.13 -20.64 63.38
C ARG A 28 10.62 -21.80 64.23
N PHE A 29 11.06 -22.86 63.57
CA PHE A 29 11.59 -24.06 64.19
C PHE A 29 13.12 -24.09 64.04
N GLY A 30 13.84 -24.45 65.10
CA GLY A 30 15.29 -24.62 65.09
C GLY A 30 15.70 -26.09 65.18
N ASN A 31 16.79 -26.48 64.49
CA ASN A 31 17.43 -27.80 64.57
C ASN A 31 16.48 -29.00 64.34
N VAL A 32 15.74 -28.98 63.23
CA VAL A 32 14.83 -30.05 62.83
C VAL A 32 15.31 -30.70 61.53
N ASP A 33 15.73 -31.96 61.61
CA ASP A 33 16.25 -32.78 60.50
C ASP A 33 15.25 -33.87 60.05
N MET A 34 14.01 -33.81 60.55
CA MET A 34 12.93 -34.77 60.29
C MET A 34 11.61 -34.03 60.02
N VAL A 35 10.60 -34.77 59.55
CA VAL A 35 9.22 -34.25 59.45
C VAL A 35 8.74 -33.88 60.86
N ILE A 36 8.25 -32.66 61.02
CA ILE A 36 7.64 -32.13 62.24
C ILE A 36 6.26 -31.55 61.90
N GLY A 37 5.49 -31.16 62.92
CA GLY A 37 4.17 -30.60 62.71
C GLY A 37 3.71 -29.71 63.87
N VAL A 38 2.61 -29.03 63.64
CA VAL A 38 1.87 -28.27 64.66
C VAL A 38 0.49 -28.88 64.75
N MET A 39 -0.05 -28.99 65.97
CA MET A 39 -1.40 -29.48 66.24
C MET A 39 -2.11 -28.57 67.22
N TRP A 40 -3.43 -28.50 67.12
CA TRP A 40 -4.30 -27.68 67.97
C TRP A 40 -5.63 -28.41 68.21
N ASP A 41 -6.39 -27.91 69.18
CA ASP A 41 -7.78 -28.30 69.35
C ASP A 41 -8.67 -27.31 68.61
N ILE A 42 -9.61 -27.81 67.80
CA ILE A 42 -10.54 -26.98 67.05
C ILE A 42 -11.49 -26.25 68.02
N GLU A 43 -11.82 -26.86 69.16
CA GLU A 43 -12.71 -26.26 70.16
C GLU A 43 -12.09 -25.04 70.86
N ASP A 44 -10.76 -24.90 70.82
CA ASP A 44 -10.02 -23.78 71.40
C ASP A 44 -9.89 -22.57 70.45
N LEU A 45 -10.32 -22.70 69.19
CA LEU A 45 -10.29 -21.60 68.25
C LEU A 45 -11.35 -20.54 68.60
N PRO A 46 -11.01 -19.24 68.45
CA PRO A 46 -11.97 -18.16 68.66
C PRO A 46 -13.19 -18.31 67.74
N ALA A 47 -14.39 -18.35 68.31
CA ALA A 47 -15.63 -18.49 67.53
C ALA A 47 -15.99 -17.24 66.72
N ASP A 48 -15.35 -16.11 67.01
CA ASP A 48 -15.51 -14.81 66.37
C ASP A 48 -14.44 -14.50 65.31
N LYS A 49 -13.52 -15.44 65.05
CA LYS A 49 -12.48 -15.28 64.02
C LYS A 49 -12.33 -16.53 63.16
N ASP A 50 -12.02 -16.31 61.89
CA ASP A 50 -11.57 -17.34 60.97
C ASP A 50 -10.07 -17.52 61.11
N CYS A 51 -9.65 -18.74 61.41
CA CYS A 51 -8.26 -19.10 61.67
C CYS A 51 -7.71 -19.94 60.52
N TYR A 52 -6.57 -19.54 59.96
CA TYR A 52 -5.88 -20.22 58.88
C TYR A 52 -4.44 -20.54 59.25
N ILE A 53 -3.91 -21.62 58.69
CA ILE A 53 -2.52 -22.04 58.90
C ILE A 53 -1.86 -22.46 57.59
N ALA A 54 -0.56 -22.18 57.44
CA ALA A 54 0.24 -22.57 56.28
C ALA A 54 1.70 -22.84 56.66
N ALA A 55 2.41 -23.64 55.85
CA ALA A 55 3.84 -23.95 56.06
C ALA A 55 4.70 -23.71 54.81
N THR A 56 5.61 -22.73 54.88
CA THR A 56 6.48 -22.29 53.78
C THR A 56 7.95 -22.39 54.12
N PHE A 57 8.84 -22.30 53.12
CA PHE A 57 10.27 -22.10 53.39
C PHE A 57 10.57 -20.62 53.70
N PRO A 58 11.41 -20.28 54.69
CA PRO A 58 11.89 -18.92 54.84
C PRO A 58 12.65 -18.46 53.57
N PRO A 59 12.48 -17.20 53.11
CA PRO A 59 11.76 -16.11 53.78
C PRO A 59 10.28 -15.97 53.35
N PHE A 60 9.72 -16.92 52.59
CA PHE A 60 8.45 -16.74 51.89
C PHE A 60 7.24 -16.66 52.82
N TYR A 61 6.33 -15.73 52.52
CA TYR A 61 4.99 -15.67 53.10
C TYR A 61 4.05 -16.58 52.29
N PRO A 62 3.02 -17.22 52.89
CA PRO A 62 2.15 -18.13 52.16
C PRO A 62 1.36 -17.45 51.05
N THR A 63 1.18 -18.15 49.93
CA THR A 63 0.20 -17.75 48.90
C THR A 63 -1.22 -18.12 49.34
N GLU A 64 -2.25 -17.52 48.73
CA GLU A 64 -3.63 -17.72 49.20
C GLU A 64 -4.10 -19.18 49.12
N ASP A 65 -3.58 -19.96 48.18
CA ASP A 65 -3.84 -21.39 48.01
C ASP A 65 -3.09 -22.30 48.99
N GLU A 66 -2.10 -21.77 49.72
CA GLU A 66 -1.35 -22.51 50.75
C GLU A 66 -2.01 -22.46 52.13
N TRP A 67 -3.02 -21.60 52.33
CA TRP A 67 -3.74 -21.50 53.59
C TRP A 67 -4.79 -22.60 53.75
N GLU A 68 -4.71 -23.31 54.87
CA GLU A 68 -5.70 -24.30 55.27
C GLU A 68 -6.52 -23.76 56.45
N ALA A 69 -7.84 -23.97 56.43
CA ALA A 69 -8.73 -23.56 57.51
C ALA A 69 -8.50 -24.42 58.75
N MET A 70 -8.11 -23.79 59.86
CA MET A 70 -7.83 -24.47 61.12
C MET A 70 -9.08 -25.09 61.77
N THR A 71 -10.27 -24.79 61.26
CA THR A 71 -11.54 -25.41 61.66
C THR A 71 -11.81 -26.73 60.94
N GLU A 72 -11.16 -26.97 59.80
CA GLU A 72 -11.33 -28.18 58.98
C GLU A 72 -10.25 -29.24 59.24
N ILE A 73 -9.07 -28.78 59.66
CA ILE A 73 -7.93 -29.61 60.04
C ILE A 73 -7.54 -29.33 61.50
N SER A 74 -6.84 -30.27 62.16
CA SER A 74 -6.39 -30.11 63.55
C SER A 74 -4.88 -30.28 63.73
N ASP A 75 -4.18 -30.59 62.63
CA ASP A 75 -2.73 -30.65 62.57
C ASP A 75 -2.24 -30.39 61.14
N ILE A 76 -1.01 -29.88 61.02
CA ILE A 76 -0.24 -29.90 59.78
C ILE A 76 1.13 -30.52 60.04
N SER A 77 1.63 -31.27 59.06
CA SER A 77 2.97 -31.86 59.08
C SER A 77 3.80 -31.38 57.89
N PHE A 78 5.06 -31.05 58.14
CA PHE A 78 5.96 -30.49 57.15
C PHE A 78 7.41 -30.96 57.32
N GLY A 79 8.16 -30.93 56.21
CA GLY A 79 9.58 -31.30 56.19
C GLY A 79 10.50 -30.28 56.89
N PRO A 80 11.78 -30.64 57.07
CA PRO A 80 12.75 -29.79 57.74
C PRO A 80 12.96 -28.45 57.02
N GLY A 81 13.18 -27.38 57.79
CA GLY A 81 13.52 -26.04 57.25
C GLY A 81 12.35 -25.13 56.91
N LYS A 82 11.10 -25.56 57.12
CA LYS A 82 9.91 -24.71 56.96
C LYS A 82 9.63 -23.85 58.20
N GLN A 83 8.97 -22.71 58.00
CA GLN A 83 8.29 -21.90 59.00
C GLN A 83 6.78 -22.10 58.88
N VAL A 84 6.04 -21.88 59.97
CA VAL A 84 4.57 -21.93 59.99
C VAL A 84 4.03 -20.53 60.17
N TRP A 85 2.97 -20.22 59.45
CA TRP A 85 2.20 -19.00 59.60
C TRP A 85 0.82 -19.34 60.09
N ILE A 86 0.31 -18.55 61.03
CA ILE A 86 -1.09 -18.56 61.44
C ILE A 86 -1.65 -17.19 61.13
N LYS A 87 -2.83 -17.13 60.49
CA LYS A 87 -3.56 -15.90 60.20
C LYS A 87 -4.93 -16.00 60.87
N THR A 88 -5.33 -14.97 61.59
CA THR A 88 -6.71 -14.84 62.08
C THR A 88 -7.36 -13.64 61.43
N VAL A 89 -8.60 -13.81 60.97
CA VAL A 89 -9.42 -12.75 60.40
C VAL A 89 -10.70 -12.65 61.20
N SER A 90 -11.09 -11.45 61.62
CA SER A 90 -12.35 -11.19 62.32
C SER A 90 -13.36 -10.71 61.30
N PRO A 91 -14.35 -11.53 60.87
CA PRO A 91 -15.35 -11.10 59.90
C PRO A 91 -16.23 -9.97 60.44
N SER A 92 -16.41 -9.87 61.76
CA SER A 92 -17.15 -8.76 62.38
C SER A 92 -16.23 -7.60 62.76
N GLY A 93 -16.60 -6.36 62.38
CA GLY A 93 -15.92 -5.14 62.80
C GLY A 93 -15.20 -4.39 61.67
N ASP A 94 -14.97 -5.05 60.54
CA ASP A 94 -14.60 -4.39 59.29
C ASP A 94 -15.80 -3.59 58.76
N THR A 95 -15.54 -2.33 58.42
CA THR A 95 -16.54 -1.41 57.87
C THR A 95 -16.06 -0.72 56.58
N ALA A 96 -14.90 -1.13 56.08
CA ALA A 96 -14.26 -0.57 54.91
C ALA A 96 -14.53 -1.47 53.70
N ALA A 97 -15.19 -0.94 52.68
CA ALA A 97 -15.32 -1.67 51.42
C ALA A 97 -13.94 -1.87 50.75
N PRO A 98 -13.79 -2.91 49.92
CA PRO A 98 -12.64 -3.09 49.05
C PRO A 98 -12.29 -1.80 48.29
N ARG A 99 -11.00 -1.57 48.06
CA ARG A 99 -10.51 -0.45 47.26
C ARG A 99 -10.02 -0.91 45.89
N LEU A 100 -10.41 -0.18 44.86
CA LEU A 100 -9.78 -0.28 43.54
C LEU A 100 -8.42 0.42 43.56
N ALA A 101 -7.37 -0.26 43.10
CA ALA A 101 -6.07 0.35 42.87
C ALA A 101 -5.93 0.95 41.45
N TYR A 102 -6.25 0.16 40.43
CA TYR A 102 -6.21 0.60 39.03
C TYR A 102 -7.01 -0.32 38.12
N THR A 103 -7.35 0.18 36.93
CA THR A 103 -7.88 -0.58 35.80
C THR A 103 -6.96 -0.47 34.59
N ILE A 104 -7.02 -1.48 33.70
CA ILE A 104 -6.44 -1.45 32.36
C ILE A 104 -7.51 -2.03 31.42
N PRO A 105 -8.02 -1.27 30.44
CA PRO A 105 -7.74 0.13 30.19
C PRO A 105 -8.14 1.02 31.37
N GLY A 106 -7.48 2.16 31.50
CA GLY A 106 -7.77 3.15 32.54
C GLY A 106 -9.13 3.81 32.34
N ASP A 107 -9.71 4.31 33.42
CA ASP A 107 -10.97 5.06 33.38
C ASP A 107 -10.85 6.32 32.50
N GLY A 108 -11.69 6.42 31.48
CA GLY A 108 -11.69 7.45 30.44
C GLY A 108 -10.58 7.31 29.39
N GLU A 109 -9.85 6.19 29.34
CA GLU A 109 -8.76 6.01 28.35
C GLU A 109 -9.30 6.01 26.92
N THR A 110 -8.61 6.68 25.99
CA THR A 110 -9.02 6.78 24.58
C THR A 110 -7.94 6.24 23.65
N GLY A 111 -8.32 5.72 22.49
CA GLY A 111 -7.36 5.15 21.53
C GLY A 111 -6.96 3.71 21.88
N VAL A 112 -7.76 3.05 22.72
CA VAL A 112 -7.52 1.69 23.19
C VAL A 112 -7.70 0.70 22.05
N ALA A 113 -6.79 -0.28 21.91
CA ALA A 113 -6.92 -1.34 20.92
C ALA A 113 -8.27 -2.06 21.02
N VAL A 114 -8.86 -2.39 19.88
CA VAL A 114 -10.09 -3.19 19.82
C VAL A 114 -9.91 -4.59 20.40
N SER A 115 -8.68 -5.12 20.42
CA SER A 115 -8.31 -6.41 21.01
C SER A 115 -7.86 -6.32 22.48
N THR A 116 -8.09 -5.18 23.15
CA THR A 116 -7.64 -5.01 24.54
C THR A 116 -8.26 -6.03 25.48
N ILE A 117 -7.52 -6.40 26.53
CA ILE A 117 -8.05 -7.09 27.70
C ILE A 117 -8.54 -6.07 28.73
N ILE A 118 -9.43 -6.51 29.62
CA ILE A 118 -9.89 -5.74 30.78
C ILE A 118 -9.27 -6.32 32.05
N LYS A 119 -8.65 -5.46 32.86
CA LYS A 119 -8.02 -5.83 34.13
C LYS A 119 -8.39 -4.83 35.21
N ALA A 120 -8.67 -5.32 36.41
CA ALA A 120 -8.83 -4.53 37.61
C ALA A 120 -7.97 -5.09 38.75
N ALA A 121 -7.33 -4.21 39.52
CA ALA A 121 -6.60 -4.56 40.73
C ALA A 121 -7.36 -4.05 41.95
N VAL A 122 -7.76 -4.94 42.83
CA VAL A 122 -8.58 -4.66 44.02
C VAL A 122 -7.81 -5.11 45.26
N LEU A 123 -7.90 -4.33 46.32
CA LEU A 123 -7.30 -4.66 47.60
C LEU A 123 -8.34 -4.51 48.69
N ASP A 124 -8.25 -5.36 49.69
CA ASP A 124 -8.82 -5.06 51.00
C ASP A 124 -7.70 -5.23 52.06
N LEU A 125 -7.67 -4.33 53.03
CA LEU A 125 -6.61 -4.28 54.05
C LEU A 125 -7.07 -4.80 55.43
N GLU A 126 -8.34 -5.19 55.55
CA GLU A 126 -8.97 -5.61 56.80
C GLU A 126 -9.42 -7.08 56.70
N SER A 127 -10.66 -7.37 56.33
CA SER A 127 -11.17 -8.75 56.27
C SER A 127 -10.71 -9.55 55.04
N GLY A 128 -10.18 -8.88 54.01
CA GLY A 128 -9.77 -9.51 52.75
C GLY A 128 -10.91 -9.59 51.74
N ILE A 129 -10.62 -10.08 50.53
CA ILE A 129 -11.59 -10.12 49.42
C ILE A 129 -12.33 -11.46 49.37
N ASP A 130 -13.66 -11.42 49.30
CA ASP A 130 -14.45 -12.58 48.92
C ASP A 130 -14.39 -12.76 47.39
N VAL A 131 -13.53 -13.68 46.94
CA VAL A 131 -13.33 -13.97 45.52
C VAL A 131 -14.61 -14.45 44.83
N SER A 132 -15.53 -15.09 45.56
CA SER A 132 -16.79 -15.58 45.00
C SER A 132 -17.82 -14.47 44.75
N SER A 133 -17.60 -13.29 45.33
CA SER A 133 -18.46 -12.11 45.16
C SER A 133 -18.10 -11.25 43.96
N ILE A 134 -16.99 -11.56 43.27
CA ILE A 134 -16.50 -10.76 42.15
C ILE A 134 -17.43 -10.92 40.94
N GLY A 135 -18.00 -9.82 40.48
CA GLY A 135 -18.80 -9.74 39.25
C GLY A 135 -18.28 -8.66 38.31
N LEU A 136 -18.34 -8.92 37.00
CA LEU A 136 -17.92 -7.98 35.96
C LEU A 136 -18.98 -7.90 34.85
N ILE A 137 -19.45 -6.70 34.56
CA ILE A 137 -20.33 -6.39 33.44
C ILE A 137 -19.56 -5.55 32.42
N VAL A 138 -19.61 -5.90 31.14
CA VAL A 138 -18.99 -5.15 30.03
C VAL A 138 -20.04 -4.90 28.96
N GLU A 139 -20.27 -3.63 28.60
CA GLU A 139 -21.32 -3.22 27.64
C GLU A 139 -22.73 -3.70 28.00
N GLY A 140 -22.98 -3.95 29.29
CA GLY A 140 -24.24 -4.46 29.79
C GLY A 140 -24.37 -5.99 29.77
N ASP A 141 -23.39 -6.71 29.23
CA ASP A 141 -23.30 -8.17 29.28
C ASP A 141 -22.53 -8.59 30.55
N ASP A 142 -23.11 -9.52 31.31
CA ASP A 142 -22.45 -10.13 32.48
C ASP A 142 -21.43 -11.16 32.00
N VAL A 143 -20.15 -10.88 32.23
CA VAL A 143 -19.01 -11.70 31.81
C VAL A 143 -18.32 -12.40 32.99
N THR A 144 -18.99 -12.47 34.14
CA THR A 144 -18.43 -12.97 35.40
C THR A 144 -17.88 -14.39 35.28
N ASP A 145 -18.52 -15.28 34.53
CA ASP A 145 -18.04 -16.66 34.36
C ASP A 145 -16.75 -16.77 33.51
N ASP A 146 -16.42 -15.74 32.72
CA ASP A 146 -15.27 -15.70 31.82
C ASP A 146 -14.05 -14.99 32.44
N ILE A 147 -14.17 -14.49 33.67
CA ILE A 147 -13.05 -13.80 34.35
C ILE A 147 -12.02 -14.80 34.90
N PHE A 148 -10.77 -14.37 34.92
CA PHE A 148 -9.66 -15.06 35.55
C PHE A 148 -9.11 -14.24 36.72
N VAL A 149 -9.27 -14.76 37.94
CA VAL A 149 -8.84 -14.09 39.18
C VAL A 149 -7.52 -14.66 39.69
N THR A 150 -6.59 -13.78 40.04
CA THR A 150 -5.32 -14.14 40.71
C THR A 150 -5.08 -13.24 41.91
N ALA A 151 -4.34 -13.71 42.92
CA ALA A 151 -3.96 -12.90 44.07
C ALA A 151 -2.43 -12.91 44.25
N SER A 152 -1.84 -11.75 44.50
CA SER A 152 -0.40 -11.63 44.79
C SER A 152 -0.12 -10.42 45.67
N GLY A 153 0.65 -10.62 46.74
CA GLY A 153 1.07 -9.54 47.64
C GLY A 153 -0.08 -8.76 48.28
N GLY A 154 -1.20 -9.42 48.58
CA GLY A 154 -2.40 -8.77 49.14
C GLY A 154 -3.23 -7.97 48.13
N THR A 155 -2.97 -8.14 46.82
CA THR A 155 -3.78 -7.57 45.74
C THR A 155 -4.47 -8.68 44.97
N THR A 156 -5.77 -8.54 44.74
CA THR A 156 -6.58 -9.40 43.88
C THR A 156 -6.69 -8.77 42.49
N TYR A 157 -6.35 -9.52 41.45
CA TYR A 157 -6.41 -9.10 40.05
C TYR A 157 -7.54 -9.84 39.34
N VAL A 158 -8.50 -9.09 38.83
CA VAL A 158 -9.57 -9.58 37.96
C VAL A 158 -9.15 -9.33 36.52
N ASN A 159 -9.13 -10.36 35.68
CA ASN A 159 -8.75 -10.25 34.27
C ASN A 159 -9.86 -10.83 33.40
N TYR A 160 -10.18 -10.16 32.31
CA TYR A 160 -11.15 -10.59 31.32
C TYR A 160 -10.58 -10.39 29.91
N THR A 161 -10.61 -11.46 29.11
CA THR A 161 -10.21 -11.44 27.71
C THR A 161 -11.48 -11.58 26.86
N PRO A 162 -11.91 -10.53 26.14
CA PRO A 162 -13.05 -10.61 25.26
C PRO A 162 -12.91 -11.73 24.23
N SER A 163 -14.01 -12.45 23.97
CA SER A 163 -14.03 -13.53 22.97
C SER A 163 -13.98 -13.03 21.52
N ALA A 164 -14.24 -11.74 21.32
CA ALA A 164 -14.13 -11.03 20.06
C ALA A 164 -13.64 -9.60 20.29
N ASP A 165 -13.03 -9.00 19.26
CA ASP A 165 -12.58 -7.61 19.30
C ASP A 165 -13.76 -6.65 19.47
N PHE A 166 -13.55 -5.58 20.23
CA PHE A 166 -14.49 -4.48 20.40
C PHE A 166 -14.72 -3.73 19.08
N THR A 167 -15.85 -3.04 18.96
CA THR A 167 -16.10 -2.16 17.80
C THR A 167 -15.15 -0.96 17.85
N PRO A 168 -14.50 -0.54 16.74
CA PRO A 168 -13.67 0.66 16.71
C PRO A 168 -14.44 1.94 17.07
N MET A 169 -13.74 2.98 17.55
CA MET A 169 -14.30 4.30 17.85
C MET A 169 -15.55 4.27 18.76
N THR A 170 -15.63 3.28 19.65
CA THR A 170 -16.79 3.01 20.50
C THR A 170 -16.40 3.14 21.96
N ARG A 171 -17.29 3.75 22.75
CA ARG A 171 -17.13 3.83 24.21
C ARG A 171 -17.63 2.53 24.84
N ILE A 172 -16.74 1.84 25.53
CA ILE A 172 -16.97 0.58 26.24
C ILE A 172 -17.14 0.90 27.72
N ASN A 173 -18.26 0.49 28.30
CA ASN A 173 -18.61 0.69 29.71
C ASN A 173 -18.39 -0.61 30.48
N CYS A 174 -17.84 -0.50 31.67
CA CYS A 174 -17.54 -1.62 32.55
C CYS A 174 -18.03 -1.33 33.97
N GLU A 175 -18.58 -2.34 34.64
CA GLU A 175 -18.99 -2.27 36.05
C GLU A 175 -18.36 -3.46 36.78
N LEU A 176 -17.59 -3.18 37.83
CA LEU A 176 -16.97 -4.18 38.71
C LEU A 176 -17.67 -4.15 40.07
N THR A 177 -18.13 -5.30 40.52
CA THR A 177 -18.67 -5.50 41.87
C THR A 177 -17.77 -6.47 42.65
N VAL A 178 -17.31 -6.07 43.83
CA VAL A 178 -16.48 -6.90 44.72
C VAL A 178 -16.85 -6.66 46.17
N SER A 179 -17.07 -7.73 46.93
CA SER A 179 -17.27 -7.66 48.39
C SER A 179 -16.05 -8.18 49.15
N ASP A 180 -15.89 -7.69 50.37
CA ASP A 180 -14.94 -8.23 51.34
C ASP A 180 -15.51 -9.47 52.06
N LEU A 181 -14.76 -10.01 53.02
CA LEU A 181 -15.17 -11.14 53.88
C LEU A 181 -15.86 -10.68 55.17
N ALA A 182 -16.25 -9.41 55.27
CA ALA A 182 -16.90 -8.89 56.47
C ALA A 182 -18.32 -9.44 56.65
N ASP A 183 -18.83 -9.44 57.89
CA ASP A 183 -20.22 -9.75 58.21
C ASP A 183 -20.89 -8.57 58.97
N PRO A 184 -21.79 -7.81 58.32
CA PRO A 184 -22.23 -7.93 56.93
C PRO A 184 -21.13 -7.50 55.93
N PRO A 185 -21.14 -8.02 54.68
CA PRO A 185 -20.11 -7.70 53.69
C PRO A 185 -20.18 -6.23 53.26
N ASN A 186 -19.01 -5.62 53.09
CA ASN A 186 -18.87 -4.30 52.48
C ASN A 186 -18.53 -4.47 51.00
N THR A 187 -19.26 -3.77 50.13
CA THR A 187 -19.17 -3.96 48.68
C THR A 187 -18.64 -2.71 47.99
N LEU A 188 -17.63 -2.90 47.13
CA LEU A 188 -17.21 -1.98 46.09
C LEU A 188 -18.06 -2.21 44.83
N ILE A 189 -18.67 -1.14 44.33
CA ILE A 189 -19.20 -1.08 42.96
C ILE A 189 -18.44 0.04 42.27
N TYR A 190 -17.80 -0.26 41.15
CA TYR A 190 -17.01 0.70 40.39
C TYR A 190 -17.36 0.66 38.91
N ASP A 191 -17.89 1.77 38.41
CA ASP A 191 -18.13 2.01 36.99
C ASP A 191 -16.93 2.72 36.38
N TRP A 192 -16.51 2.27 35.19
CA TRP A 192 -15.56 3.00 34.36
C TRP A 192 -15.84 2.78 32.89
N ASP A 193 -15.20 3.59 32.06
CA ASP A 193 -15.27 3.43 30.62
C ASP A 193 -13.93 3.64 29.95
N PHE A 194 -13.83 3.18 28.70
CA PHE A 194 -12.74 3.54 27.79
C PHE A 194 -13.28 3.62 26.37
N THR A 195 -12.56 4.32 25.48
CA THR A 195 -12.94 4.47 24.07
C THR A 195 -11.92 3.76 23.18
N THR A 196 -12.40 2.80 22.40
CA THR A 196 -11.58 2.13 21.40
C THR A 196 -11.14 3.11 20.32
N GLY A 197 -9.91 2.94 19.82
CA GLY A 197 -9.38 3.76 18.74
C GLY A 197 -10.02 3.46 17.37
N TYR A 198 -9.72 4.31 16.40
CA TYR A 198 -9.89 3.97 15.00
C TYR A 198 -8.78 2.98 14.66
N PHE A 199 -9.11 1.75 14.27
CA PHE A 199 -8.14 0.76 13.82
C PHE A 199 -8.62 0.17 12.50
N LEU A 200 -7.84 0.39 11.45
CA LEU A 200 -8.05 -0.22 10.14
C LEU A 200 -7.41 -1.61 10.14
N THR A 201 -8.08 -2.57 9.52
CA THR A 201 -7.46 -3.84 9.14
C THR A 201 -6.52 -3.55 7.96
N PRO A 202 -5.20 -3.72 8.14
CA PRO A 202 -4.24 -3.48 7.07
C PRO A 202 -4.35 -4.60 6.03
N THR A 203 -3.75 -4.39 4.86
CA THR A 203 -3.70 -5.42 3.80
C THR A 203 -3.17 -6.76 4.31
N TRP A 204 -2.16 -6.74 5.17
CA TRP A 204 -1.77 -7.89 5.98
C TRP A 204 -1.10 -7.45 7.27
N MET A 205 -1.10 -8.33 8.27
CA MET A 205 -0.44 -8.12 9.56
C MET A 205 -0.07 -9.45 10.19
N GLU A 206 1.12 -9.52 10.77
CA GLU A 206 1.61 -10.66 11.53
C GLU A 206 1.96 -10.25 12.97
N SER A 207 1.88 -11.21 13.89
CA SER A 207 2.14 -10.99 15.31
C SER A 207 3.45 -11.62 15.76
N LEU A 208 4.16 -10.93 16.65
CA LEU A 208 5.37 -11.41 17.29
C LEU A 208 5.10 -11.55 18.78
N ALA A 209 5.01 -12.79 19.25
CA ALA A 209 4.81 -13.09 20.66
C ALA A 209 6.18 -13.20 21.34
N VAL A 210 6.45 -12.28 22.27
CA VAL A 210 7.68 -12.28 23.08
C VAL A 210 7.35 -12.96 24.40
N TRP A 211 8.03 -14.06 24.68
CA TRP A 211 7.79 -14.90 25.84
C TRP A 211 8.95 -14.88 26.82
N THR A 212 8.60 -14.97 28.11
CA THR A 212 9.53 -15.23 29.20
C THR A 212 8.99 -16.34 30.08
N ALA A 213 9.72 -17.45 30.16
CA ALA A 213 9.43 -18.57 31.04
C ALA A 213 10.48 -18.64 32.16
N ALA A 214 10.06 -18.52 33.42
CA ALA A 214 10.91 -18.70 34.59
C ALA A 214 10.43 -19.91 35.42
N PRO A 215 11.31 -20.72 36.02
CA PRO A 215 10.90 -21.87 36.81
C PRO A 215 10.00 -21.46 37.99
N GLY A 216 8.79 -22.01 38.05
CA GLY A 216 7.84 -21.77 39.15
C GLY A 216 7.00 -20.50 39.02
N GLU A 217 7.16 -19.73 37.95
CA GLU A 217 6.38 -18.51 37.68
C GLU A 217 5.45 -18.72 36.48
N PRO A 218 4.29 -18.03 36.42
CA PRO A 218 3.43 -18.05 35.25
C PRO A 218 4.17 -17.52 34.01
N LEU A 219 3.82 -18.04 32.84
CA LEU A 219 4.34 -17.57 31.55
C LEU A 219 3.99 -16.09 31.37
N ARG A 220 5.00 -15.27 31.11
CA ARG A 220 4.83 -13.84 30.82
C ARG A 220 5.02 -13.62 29.33
N HIS A 221 4.14 -12.84 28.71
CA HIS A 221 4.31 -12.46 27.31
C HIS A 221 3.74 -11.07 27.00
N PHE A 222 4.22 -10.50 25.89
CA PHE A 222 3.59 -9.38 25.20
C PHE A 222 3.68 -9.62 23.69
N THR A 223 2.86 -8.90 22.93
CA THR A 223 2.77 -9.06 21.48
C THR A 223 3.10 -7.75 20.78
N LEU A 224 3.91 -7.83 19.72
CA LEU A 224 4.11 -6.75 18.76
C LEU A 224 3.46 -7.13 17.43
N TYR A 225 3.01 -6.15 16.67
CA TYR A 225 2.37 -6.36 15.38
C TYR A 225 3.09 -5.57 14.28
N PHE A 226 3.37 -6.23 13.16
CA PHE A 226 3.92 -5.57 11.98
C PHE A 226 3.15 -6.00 10.75
N GLY A 227 3.13 -5.16 9.72
CA GLY A 227 2.31 -5.42 8.54
C GLY A 227 2.49 -4.36 7.48
N ALA A 228 1.75 -4.49 6.39
CA ALA A 228 1.75 -3.47 5.35
C ALA A 228 0.35 -3.16 4.83
N ASP A 229 0.18 -1.93 4.37
CA ASP A 229 -1.05 -1.39 3.76
C ASP A 229 -0.70 -0.28 2.76
N PRO A 230 -1.45 -0.04 1.67
CA PRO A 230 -1.13 1.01 0.70
C PRO A 230 -1.03 2.40 1.33
N ALA A 231 -1.76 2.65 2.42
CA ALA A 231 -1.75 3.91 3.15
C ALA A 231 -0.67 3.99 4.25
N GLY A 232 0.06 2.91 4.53
CA GLY A 232 1.13 2.90 5.52
C GLY A 232 2.36 3.69 5.07
N THR A 233 3.08 4.24 6.03
CA THR A 233 4.27 5.10 5.86
C THR A 233 5.36 4.68 6.83
N ASP A 234 6.53 5.32 6.77
CA ASP A 234 7.60 5.07 7.75
C ASP A 234 7.38 5.78 9.10
N TYR A 235 6.37 6.63 9.20
CA TYR A 235 6.03 7.43 10.37
C TYR A 235 4.76 6.89 11.02
N PHE A 236 4.27 7.56 12.07
CA PHE A 236 3.02 7.16 12.71
C PHE A 236 1.80 7.44 11.81
N ASP A 237 1.06 6.38 11.49
CA ASP A 237 -0.18 6.42 10.72
C ASP A 237 -1.41 6.20 11.60
N TYR A 238 -2.19 7.26 11.79
CA TYR A 238 -3.42 7.20 12.57
C TYR A 238 -4.41 6.18 12.00
N GLY A 239 -4.71 5.14 12.77
CA GLY A 239 -5.60 4.06 12.35
C GLY A 239 -4.89 2.78 11.95
N LEU A 240 -3.68 2.88 11.42
CA LEU A 240 -2.88 1.72 11.06
C LEU A 240 -1.88 1.37 12.14
N ASP A 241 -1.28 2.38 12.78
CA ASP A 241 -0.34 2.17 13.87
C ASP A 241 -0.99 2.23 15.23
N GLN A 242 -0.29 1.64 16.20
CA GLN A 242 -0.69 1.71 17.60
C GLN A 242 0.50 2.14 18.44
N GLN A 243 0.34 3.22 19.20
CA GLN A 243 1.34 3.67 20.13
C GLN A 243 1.53 2.64 21.27
N MET A 244 2.78 2.45 21.68
CA MET A 244 3.09 1.68 22.88
C MET A 244 2.49 2.37 24.12
N PRO A 245 1.59 1.72 24.87
CA PRO A 245 1.11 2.26 26.14
C PRO A 245 2.27 2.37 27.14
N PRO A 246 2.13 3.21 28.18
CA PRO A 246 3.15 3.32 29.22
C PRO A 246 3.54 1.94 29.76
N PRO A 247 4.85 1.66 29.92
CA PRO A 247 5.29 0.35 30.37
C PRO A 247 4.72 0.06 31.75
N VAL A 248 4.15 -1.13 31.93
CA VAL A 248 3.62 -1.58 33.22
C VAL A 248 4.71 -1.48 34.31
N PRO A 249 4.37 -0.95 35.50
CA PRO A 249 5.29 -0.95 36.63
C PRO A 249 5.74 -2.36 37.02
N GLY A 250 7.03 -2.56 37.29
CA GLY A 250 7.60 -3.85 37.70
C GLY A 250 8.66 -4.40 36.74
N ASP A 251 9.12 -5.63 37.00
CA ASP A 251 10.17 -6.30 36.21
C ASP A 251 9.57 -7.22 35.13
N VAL A 252 8.67 -6.66 34.32
CA VAL A 252 8.02 -7.36 33.20
C VAL A 252 8.70 -6.95 31.89
N PRO A 253 9.02 -7.91 31.00
CA PRO A 253 9.48 -7.63 29.64
C PRO A 253 8.53 -6.70 28.90
N TYR A 254 9.08 -5.78 28.11
CA TYR A 254 8.30 -4.97 27.18
C TYR A 254 9.13 -4.61 25.96
N GLY A 255 8.47 -4.24 24.87
CA GLY A 255 9.12 -3.79 23.66
C GLY A 255 8.21 -2.94 22.79
N TYR A 256 8.80 -2.29 21.79
CA TYR A 256 8.11 -1.40 20.87
C TYR A 256 8.90 -1.27 19.56
N PHE A 257 8.21 -1.08 18.43
CA PHE A 257 8.80 -0.62 17.18
C PHE A 257 9.24 0.84 17.30
N ILE A 258 10.38 1.14 16.70
CA ILE A 258 10.97 2.46 16.64
C ILE A 258 10.61 3.08 15.29
N THR A 259 10.11 4.31 15.33
CA THR A 259 9.86 5.09 14.11
C THR A 259 10.76 6.33 14.05
N PRO A 260 10.96 6.93 12.87
CA PRO A 260 11.64 8.22 12.72
C PRO A 260 10.81 9.42 13.22
N ASP A 261 9.55 9.21 13.65
CA ASP A 261 8.70 10.28 14.16
C ASP A 261 9.29 10.90 15.44
N SER A 262 9.04 12.19 15.67
CA SER A 262 9.58 12.91 16.83
C SER A 262 8.68 12.84 18.07
N LEU A 263 7.39 12.60 17.89
CA LEU A 263 6.36 12.58 18.94
C LEU A 263 5.85 11.17 19.20
N TRP A 264 5.69 10.36 18.14
CA TRP A 264 5.11 9.02 18.18
C TRP A 264 6.14 7.96 17.78
N ASN A 265 7.22 7.86 18.57
CA ASN A 265 8.42 7.09 18.22
C ASN A 265 8.49 5.68 18.85
N GLN A 266 7.43 5.24 19.53
CA GLN A 266 7.34 3.93 20.19
C GLN A 266 5.97 3.33 19.89
N LEU A 267 5.94 2.27 19.08
CA LEU A 267 4.70 1.63 18.64
C LEU A 267 4.61 0.16 19.06
N THR A 268 3.43 -0.34 19.40
CA THR A 268 3.15 -1.78 19.52
C THR A 268 2.71 -2.40 18.21
N ARG A 269 2.19 -1.59 17.29
CA ARG A 269 1.82 -1.96 15.92
C ARG A 269 2.40 -0.96 14.94
N ASP A 270 3.14 -1.46 13.96
CA ASP A 270 3.82 -0.65 12.94
C ASP A 270 3.52 -1.19 11.52
N ILE A 271 2.71 -0.43 10.77
CA ILE A 271 2.22 -0.80 9.44
C ILE A 271 2.88 0.10 8.38
N ARG A 272 3.63 -0.52 7.47
CA ARG A 272 4.36 0.20 6.41
C ARG A 272 3.64 0.15 5.07
N SER A 273 4.14 0.87 4.07
CA SER A 273 3.53 0.86 2.74
C SER A 273 3.58 -0.54 2.12
N SER A 274 2.43 -1.07 1.68
CA SER A 274 2.40 -2.33 0.91
C SER A 274 2.98 -2.18 -0.50
N GLU A 275 3.23 -0.97 -0.97
CA GLU A 275 3.84 -0.69 -2.27
C GLU A 275 5.37 -0.66 -2.21
N ALA A 276 5.95 -0.67 -1.00
CA ALA A 276 7.39 -0.68 -0.82
C ALA A 276 8.00 -2.05 -1.21
N TYR A 277 9.13 -2.00 -1.91
CA TYR A 277 9.90 -3.19 -2.30
C TYR A 277 10.90 -3.62 -1.23
N ASP A 278 11.24 -2.73 -0.30
CA ASP A 278 12.16 -2.98 0.79
C ASP A 278 11.62 -2.28 2.04
N ILE A 279 11.43 -3.04 3.12
CA ILE A 279 10.92 -2.53 4.38
C ILE A 279 11.76 -3.11 5.52
N LEU A 280 12.24 -2.24 6.40
CA LEU A 280 12.97 -2.63 7.60
C LEU A 280 12.23 -2.15 8.85
N TRP A 281 11.60 -3.07 9.57
CA TRP A 281 11.09 -2.79 10.92
C TRP A 281 12.20 -2.99 11.94
N SER A 282 12.26 -2.09 12.92
CA SER A 282 13.17 -2.18 14.06
C SER A 282 12.39 -2.06 15.36
N ALA A 283 12.53 -3.06 16.25
CA ALA A 283 11.91 -3.03 17.57
C ALA A 283 12.96 -3.12 18.68
N MET A 284 12.75 -2.35 19.74
CA MET A 284 13.57 -2.42 20.95
C MET A 284 12.87 -3.25 22.00
N LEU A 285 13.56 -4.25 22.55
CA LEU A 285 13.06 -5.09 23.64
C LEU A 285 13.89 -4.86 24.91
N ASN A 286 13.20 -4.62 26.02
CA ASN A 286 13.78 -4.23 27.30
C ASN A 286 13.40 -5.21 28.41
N ARG A 287 14.16 -5.18 29.52
CA ARG A 287 13.96 -6.01 30.73
C ARG A 287 13.97 -7.52 30.47
N ILE A 288 14.77 -7.95 29.49
CA ILE A 288 15.04 -9.37 29.20
C ILE A 288 16.20 -9.85 30.08
N THR A 289 15.89 -10.72 31.04
CA THR A 289 16.85 -11.18 32.06
C THR A 289 16.86 -12.71 32.14
N PRO A 290 17.95 -13.41 31.75
CA PRO A 290 18.00 -14.89 31.75
C PRO A 290 18.46 -15.49 33.10
N ILE A 291 18.21 -14.81 34.22
CA ILE A 291 18.69 -15.27 35.55
C ILE A 291 17.84 -16.45 36.04
N GLY A 292 18.47 -17.41 36.74
CA GLY A 292 17.75 -18.46 37.50
C GLY A 292 17.09 -19.57 36.66
N GLY A 293 17.52 -19.78 35.41
CA GLY A 293 16.90 -20.75 34.50
C GLY A 293 15.79 -20.16 33.63
N THR A 294 15.65 -18.84 33.60
CA THR A 294 14.70 -18.12 32.74
C THR A 294 15.09 -18.24 31.26
N VAL A 295 14.13 -18.61 30.40
CA VAL A 295 14.28 -18.69 28.94
C VAL A 295 13.39 -17.62 28.31
N ASN A 296 13.95 -16.85 27.37
CA ASN A 296 13.23 -15.82 26.64
C ASN A 296 13.32 -16.11 25.13
N TRP A 297 12.22 -15.93 24.42
CA TRP A 297 12.20 -16.11 22.96
C TRP A 297 11.14 -15.22 22.32
N ILE A 298 11.29 -15.02 21.02
CA ILE A 298 10.31 -14.35 20.16
C ILE A 298 9.79 -15.42 19.21
N GLY A 299 8.47 -15.56 19.10
CA GLY A 299 7.82 -16.47 18.17
C GLY A 299 6.82 -15.77 17.26
N TRP A 300 6.59 -16.31 16.08
CA TRP A 300 5.64 -15.82 15.07
C TRP A 300 5.03 -16.98 14.30
N ASN A 301 4.00 -16.73 13.48
CA ASN A 301 3.44 -17.74 12.59
C ASN A 301 4.00 -17.58 11.16
N PRO A 302 4.82 -18.51 10.66
CA PRO A 302 5.31 -18.48 9.28
C PRO A 302 4.20 -18.44 8.21
N GLU A 303 3.04 -19.05 8.50
CA GLU A 303 1.89 -19.09 7.58
C GLU A 303 1.10 -17.77 7.56
N GLY A 304 1.29 -16.88 8.53
CA GLY A 304 0.65 -15.57 8.56
C GLY A 304 1.39 -14.51 7.73
N LEU A 305 2.58 -14.82 7.22
CA LEU A 305 3.32 -13.95 6.31
C LEU A 305 2.75 -14.04 4.88
N PRO A 306 2.56 -12.92 4.16
CA PRO A 306 2.15 -12.92 2.75
C PRO A 306 2.98 -13.86 1.90
N GLU A 307 2.45 -14.47 0.84
CA GLU A 307 3.25 -15.34 -0.06
C GLU A 307 4.36 -14.57 -0.79
N ASP A 308 4.10 -13.30 -1.08
CA ASP A 308 5.00 -12.40 -1.80
C ASP A 308 6.18 -11.94 -0.92
N GLY A 309 7.33 -11.72 -1.56
CA GLY A 309 8.57 -11.25 -0.94
C GLY A 309 9.30 -12.26 -0.03
N SER A 310 10.50 -11.85 0.37
CA SER A 310 11.37 -12.53 1.32
C SER A 310 11.27 -11.84 2.68
N PHE A 311 11.03 -12.62 3.73
CA PHE A 311 11.00 -12.15 5.12
C PHE A 311 12.18 -12.73 5.89
N GLN A 312 13.03 -11.84 6.40
CA GLN A 312 14.17 -12.18 7.24
C GLN A 312 14.02 -11.51 8.61
N ILE A 313 14.47 -12.19 9.66
CA ILE A 313 14.50 -11.67 11.03
C ILE A 313 15.91 -11.79 11.59
N ALA A 314 16.34 -10.80 12.36
CA ALA A 314 17.63 -10.82 13.04
C ALA A 314 17.51 -10.24 14.45
N TRP A 315 18.27 -10.82 15.37
CA TRP A 315 18.50 -10.27 16.70
C TRP A 315 19.89 -9.62 16.73
N LEU A 316 19.94 -8.30 16.90
CA LEU A 316 21.18 -7.53 16.90
C LEU A 316 21.85 -7.58 18.29
N ILE A 317 23.07 -8.12 18.34
CA ILE A 317 23.92 -8.11 19.55
C ILE A 317 25.20 -7.34 19.23
N GLY A 318 25.34 -6.13 19.75
CA GLY A 318 26.48 -5.26 19.43
C GLY A 318 26.40 -4.75 17.99
N GLU A 319 27.40 -5.07 17.16
CA GLU A 319 27.43 -4.70 15.72
C GLU A 319 27.13 -5.88 14.78
N ASP A 320 27.03 -7.12 15.28
CA ASP A 320 26.84 -8.31 14.47
C ASP A 320 25.33 -8.65 14.33
N THR A 321 24.87 -8.83 13.08
CA THR A 321 23.51 -9.31 12.75
C THR A 321 23.57 -10.65 12.02
N THR A 322 22.90 -11.68 12.55
CA THR A 322 22.65 -12.93 11.83
C THR A 322 21.18 -12.99 11.43
N TRP A 323 20.92 -13.01 10.12
CA TRP A 323 19.56 -13.08 9.55
C TRP A 323 19.08 -14.52 9.44
N GLN A 324 17.80 -14.73 9.72
CA GLN A 324 17.10 -16.01 9.63
C GLN A 324 15.84 -15.84 8.79
N ASN A 325 15.52 -16.83 7.96
CA ASN A 325 14.33 -16.79 7.12
C ASN A 325 13.08 -17.09 7.95
N MET A 326 12.15 -16.15 8.01
CA MET A 326 10.93 -16.23 8.82
C MET A 326 9.90 -17.24 8.32
N ARG A 327 10.07 -17.79 7.10
CA ARG A 327 9.20 -18.86 6.57
C ARG A 327 9.66 -20.26 6.98
N THR A 328 10.95 -20.42 7.26
CA THR A 328 11.56 -21.71 7.63
C THR A 328 11.88 -21.81 9.11
N THR A 329 11.60 -20.76 9.87
CA THR A 329 11.86 -20.63 11.29
C THR A 329 10.68 -19.86 11.88
N ASP A 330 10.28 -20.20 13.09
CA ASP A 330 9.13 -19.64 13.81
C ASP A 330 9.51 -19.07 15.18
N ARG A 331 10.80 -19.15 15.54
CA ARG A 331 11.32 -18.78 16.85
C ARG A 331 12.77 -18.32 16.80
N ILE A 332 13.09 -17.29 17.60
CA ILE A 332 14.45 -16.94 18.00
C ILE A 332 14.57 -16.85 19.51
N ASP A 333 15.62 -17.47 20.08
CA ASP A 333 15.93 -17.33 21.51
C ASP A 333 16.70 -16.03 21.76
N ILE A 334 16.34 -15.30 22.82
CA ILE A 334 16.96 -14.02 23.19
C ILE A 334 17.56 -14.09 24.59
N MET A 335 18.77 -13.53 24.75
CA MET A 335 19.58 -13.70 25.97
C MET A 335 19.76 -12.41 26.76
N SER A 336 19.31 -11.27 26.24
CA SER A 336 19.41 -9.95 26.87
C SER A 336 18.45 -8.98 26.19
N GLY A 337 18.27 -7.78 26.74
CA GLY A 337 17.59 -6.70 26.01
C GLY A 337 18.40 -6.28 24.78
N GLY A 338 17.74 -5.79 23.73
CA GLY A 338 18.37 -5.48 22.46
C GLY A 338 17.38 -5.14 21.35
N ASN A 339 17.89 -5.08 20.12
CA ASN A 339 17.10 -4.71 18.95
C ASN A 339 16.76 -5.95 18.11
N LEU A 340 15.48 -6.06 17.79
CA LEU A 340 14.94 -6.96 16.78
C LEU A 340 14.86 -6.21 15.45
N LEU A 341 15.30 -6.86 14.37
CA LEU A 341 15.16 -6.36 13.01
C LEU A 341 14.34 -7.34 12.19
N ILE A 342 13.41 -6.82 11.39
CA ILE A 342 12.63 -7.60 10.43
C ILE A 342 12.78 -6.91 9.09
N HIS A 343 13.24 -7.66 8.10
CA HIS A 343 13.48 -7.16 6.76
C HIS A 343 12.58 -7.89 5.78
N PHE A 344 11.74 -7.12 5.11
CA PHE A 344 10.97 -7.55 3.96
C PHE A 344 11.62 -7.01 2.70
N SER A 345 11.80 -7.88 1.72
CA SER A 345 12.23 -7.47 0.38
C SER A 345 11.45 -8.22 -0.69
N ARG A 346 10.89 -7.49 -1.65
CA ARG A 346 10.50 -8.02 -2.95
C ARG A 346 11.70 -7.90 -3.87
N GLY A 347 11.90 -8.90 -4.72
CA GLY A 347 12.75 -8.67 -5.88
C GLY A 347 12.15 -7.50 -6.65
N VAL A 348 12.91 -6.42 -6.87
CA VAL A 348 12.50 -5.37 -7.80
C VAL A 348 12.16 -6.09 -9.11
N PRO A 349 10.93 -5.97 -9.64
CA PRO A 349 10.59 -6.59 -10.91
C PRO A 349 11.63 -6.13 -11.93
N PRO A 350 12.30 -7.05 -12.65
CA PRO A 350 13.25 -6.62 -13.66
C PRO A 350 12.53 -5.75 -14.67
N THR A 351 13.23 -4.73 -15.17
CA THR A 351 12.79 -3.97 -16.33
C THR A 351 13.59 -4.41 -17.54
N PHE A 352 12.97 -4.36 -18.71
CA PHE A 352 13.58 -4.78 -19.97
C PHE A 352 13.55 -3.65 -21.00
N CYS A 353 14.28 -3.85 -22.09
CA CYS A 353 14.27 -3.00 -23.26
C CYS A 353 13.65 -3.73 -24.46
N VAL A 354 12.84 -3.01 -25.23
CA VAL A 354 12.43 -3.40 -26.58
C VAL A 354 13.22 -2.53 -27.55
N ALA A 355 14.04 -3.15 -28.38
CA ALA A 355 14.86 -2.45 -29.34
C ALA A 355 14.87 -3.16 -30.69
N GLY A 356 15.26 -2.46 -31.74
CA GLY A 356 15.44 -3.08 -33.04
C GLY A 356 15.58 -2.05 -34.14
N THR A 357 15.40 -2.51 -35.37
CA THR A 357 15.53 -1.68 -36.56
C THR A 357 14.24 -1.72 -37.36
N VAL A 358 13.71 -0.54 -37.71
CA VAL A 358 12.54 -0.41 -38.59
C VAL A 358 12.98 -0.56 -40.04
N MET A 359 12.36 -1.49 -40.76
CA MET A 359 12.76 -1.87 -42.12
C MET A 359 11.60 -1.78 -43.12
N THR A 360 11.94 -1.67 -44.40
CA THR A 360 11.06 -1.77 -45.57
C THR A 360 11.85 -2.37 -46.74
N ASP A 361 11.20 -2.62 -47.89
CA ASP A 361 11.87 -3.10 -49.12
C ASP A 361 12.97 -2.15 -49.61
N GLY A 362 12.80 -0.85 -49.34
CA GLY A 362 13.76 0.22 -49.63
C GLY A 362 14.97 0.31 -48.68
N GLY A 363 15.00 -0.49 -47.61
CA GLY A 363 16.05 -0.46 -46.59
C GLY A 363 15.54 -0.08 -45.20
N ILE A 364 16.36 0.66 -44.45
CA ILE A 364 16.02 1.15 -43.10
C ILE A 364 15.12 2.39 -43.18
N VAL A 365 14.29 2.61 -42.16
CA VAL A 365 13.38 3.76 -42.08
C VAL A 365 13.79 4.66 -40.92
N GLU A 366 14.25 5.88 -41.24
CA GLU A 366 14.48 6.96 -40.26
C GLU A 366 13.17 7.70 -39.98
N GLY A 367 12.92 8.07 -38.71
CA GLY A 367 11.76 8.87 -38.32
C GLY A 367 10.46 8.08 -38.13
N ALA A 368 10.51 6.75 -38.11
CA ALA A 368 9.35 5.92 -37.77
C ALA A 368 9.11 5.95 -36.26
N VAL A 369 7.85 6.09 -35.84
CA VAL A 369 7.47 6.10 -34.42
C VAL A 369 7.09 4.69 -34.01
N VAL A 370 7.79 4.14 -33.01
CA VAL A 370 7.48 2.85 -32.38
C VAL A 370 6.92 3.13 -30.99
N GLU A 371 5.69 2.70 -30.73
CA GLU A 371 4.98 2.97 -29.48
C GLU A 371 4.49 1.69 -28.82
N ILE A 372 4.85 1.48 -27.55
CA ILE A 372 4.16 0.54 -26.67
C ILE A 372 2.91 1.25 -26.15
N LEU A 373 1.74 0.81 -26.60
CA LEU A 373 0.48 1.49 -26.32
C LEU A 373 0.23 1.67 -24.81
N GLY A 374 -0.01 2.93 -24.43
CA GLY A 374 -0.31 3.29 -23.03
C GLY A 374 0.91 3.37 -22.12
N TYR A 375 2.13 3.24 -22.65
CA TYR A 375 3.37 3.33 -21.88
C TYR A 375 4.31 4.40 -22.41
N ALA A 376 5.09 4.08 -23.45
CA ALA A 376 6.14 4.93 -24.00
C ALA A 376 6.41 4.56 -25.46
N GLY A 377 7.12 5.44 -26.17
CA GLY A 377 7.55 5.21 -27.54
C GLY A 377 8.90 5.86 -27.82
N ASP A 378 9.48 5.47 -28.94
CA ASP A 378 10.72 6.03 -29.47
C ASP A 378 10.59 6.28 -30.98
N THR A 379 11.49 7.09 -31.53
CA THR A 379 11.53 7.40 -32.97
C THR A 379 12.82 6.88 -33.56
N SER A 380 12.72 6.12 -34.65
CA SER A 380 13.89 5.51 -35.28
C SER A 380 14.89 6.55 -35.78
N ASP A 381 16.16 6.30 -35.54
CA ASP A 381 17.26 7.17 -35.96
C ASP A 381 17.67 6.98 -37.43
N ALA A 382 18.76 7.62 -37.86
CA ALA A 382 19.28 7.53 -39.22
C ALA A 382 19.75 6.13 -39.64
N ASP A 383 19.98 5.23 -38.67
CA ASP A 383 20.28 3.82 -38.89
C ASP A 383 19.00 2.94 -38.79
N GLY A 384 17.83 3.57 -38.60
CA GLY A 384 16.54 2.94 -38.40
C GLY A 384 16.35 2.32 -37.01
N TYR A 385 17.29 2.56 -36.08
CA TYR A 385 17.30 1.96 -34.76
C TYR A 385 16.38 2.71 -33.80
N TYR A 386 15.69 1.97 -32.94
CA TYR A 386 14.89 2.50 -31.84
C TYR A 386 15.13 1.66 -30.57
N GLU A 387 14.91 2.26 -29.40
CA GLU A 387 15.04 1.61 -28.11
C GLU A 387 14.05 2.18 -27.07
N ILE A 388 13.23 1.31 -26.49
CA ILE A 388 12.30 1.63 -25.41
C ILE A 388 12.67 0.78 -24.20
N CYS A 389 13.27 1.40 -23.18
CA CYS A 389 13.75 0.74 -21.98
C CYS A 389 12.84 0.98 -20.76
N GLU A 390 13.24 0.41 -19.62
CA GLU A 390 12.54 0.49 -18.33
C GLU A 390 11.14 -0.12 -18.37
N VAL A 391 10.85 -0.97 -19.35
CA VAL A 391 9.55 -1.65 -19.47
C VAL A 391 9.42 -2.66 -18.33
N PRO A 392 8.42 -2.54 -17.43
CA PRO A 392 8.27 -3.46 -16.31
C PRO A 392 8.03 -4.90 -16.78
N TYR A 393 8.65 -5.88 -16.10
CA TYR A 393 8.28 -7.30 -16.25
C TYR A 393 6.77 -7.46 -16.11
N SER A 394 6.16 -8.11 -17.10
CA SER A 394 4.76 -8.47 -17.07
C SER A 394 4.56 -9.81 -17.75
N THR A 395 3.59 -10.60 -17.27
CA THR A 395 3.08 -11.78 -17.96
C THR A 395 1.91 -11.44 -18.89
N GLU A 396 1.45 -10.19 -18.88
CA GLU A 396 0.42 -9.68 -19.77
C GLU A 396 1.01 -9.27 -21.13
N GLU A 397 0.16 -9.28 -22.15
CA GLU A 397 0.54 -8.91 -23.52
C GLU A 397 0.53 -7.39 -23.71
N TRP A 398 1.60 -6.85 -24.28
CA TRP A 398 1.72 -5.48 -24.73
C TRP A 398 1.41 -5.38 -26.23
N THR A 399 0.78 -4.28 -26.64
CA THR A 399 0.60 -3.95 -28.06
C THR A 399 1.60 -2.89 -28.46
N ILE A 400 2.38 -3.18 -29.49
CA ILE A 400 3.37 -2.28 -30.08
C ILE A 400 2.88 -1.88 -31.46
N ILE A 401 2.80 -0.58 -31.72
CA ILE A 401 2.46 -0.03 -33.04
C ILE A 401 3.65 0.72 -33.58
N THR A 402 4.06 0.40 -34.81
CA THR A 402 5.06 1.16 -35.56
C THR A 402 4.39 1.91 -36.70
N THR A 403 4.61 3.22 -36.78
CA THR A 403 4.04 4.09 -37.82
C THR A 403 5.14 4.88 -38.52
N ALA A 404 5.01 5.07 -39.82
CA ALA A 404 5.82 6.01 -40.57
C ALA A 404 5.00 6.62 -41.71
N ARG A 405 5.29 7.88 -42.05
CA ARG A 405 4.60 8.56 -43.16
C ARG A 405 4.86 7.83 -44.48
N GLY A 406 3.80 7.57 -45.24
CA GLY A 406 3.90 6.85 -46.52
C GLY A 406 3.76 5.32 -46.41
N TYR A 407 3.62 4.79 -45.20
CA TYR A 407 3.61 3.35 -44.94
C TYR A 407 2.36 2.92 -44.16
N ALA A 408 1.94 1.68 -44.37
CA ALA A 408 0.95 1.04 -43.52
C ALA A 408 1.55 0.74 -42.13
N PRO A 409 0.80 0.92 -41.03
CA PRO A 409 1.30 0.63 -39.70
C PRO A 409 1.56 -0.87 -39.50
N ASP A 410 2.67 -1.19 -38.84
CA ASP A 410 2.92 -2.55 -38.32
C ASP A 410 2.41 -2.62 -36.88
N THR A 411 1.78 -3.73 -36.51
CA THR A 411 1.24 -3.94 -35.16
C THR A 411 1.62 -5.32 -34.66
N ALA A 412 2.28 -5.36 -33.51
CA ALA A 412 2.68 -6.59 -32.84
C ALA A 412 2.09 -6.66 -31.43
N VAL A 413 1.79 -7.88 -31.00
CA VAL A 413 1.36 -8.17 -29.63
C VAL A 413 2.36 -9.16 -29.03
N MET A 414 2.94 -8.84 -27.88
CA MET A 414 3.97 -9.66 -27.25
C MET A 414 4.03 -9.49 -25.73
N VAL A 415 4.47 -10.54 -25.03
CA VAL A 415 4.83 -10.50 -23.61
C VAL A 415 6.29 -10.03 -23.51
N ILE A 416 6.58 -9.09 -22.61
CA ILE A 416 7.92 -8.54 -22.38
C ILE A 416 8.45 -9.07 -21.04
N ASP A 417 9.14 -10.21 -21.10
CA ASP A 417 9.74 -10.91 -19.96
C ASP A 417 11.27 -11.05 -20.03
N ASP A 418 11.88 -10.50 -21.08
CA ASP A 418 13.32 -10.34 -21.30
C ASP A 418 13.56 -9.13 -22.24
N ASP A 419 14.81 -8.76 -22.50
CA ASP A 419 15.14 -7.80 -23.56
C ASP A 419 14.71 -8.36 -24.92
N ILE A 420 13.86 -7.62 -25.64
CA ILE A 420 13.28 -8.05 -26.91
C ILE A 420 13.93 -7.30 -28.07
N VAL A 421 14.35 -8.08 -29.07
CA VAL A 421 14.68 -7.54 -30.39
C VAL A 421 13.45 -7.64 -31.30
N TYR A 422 12.80 -6.51 -31.57
CA TYR A 422 11.65 -6.43 -32.46
C TYR A 422 11.99 -5.56 -33.67
N ASN A 423 11.94 -6.14 -34.87
CA ASN A 423 12.26 -5.44 -36.12
C ASN A 423 10.99 -5.27 -36.96
N PRO A 424 10.22 -4.18 -36.77
CA PRO A 424 8.99 -3.94 -37.52
C PRO A 424 9.30 -3.78 -39.01
N TYR A 425 8.39 -4.29 -39.84
CA TYR A 425 8.49 -4.22 -41.30
C TYR A 425 7.33 -3.41 -41.86
N LEU A 426 7.63 -2.27 -42.49
CA LEU A 426 6.65 -1.35 -43.02
C LEU A 426 6.48 -1.53 -44.53
N GLU A 427 5.25 -1.83 -44.94
CA GLU A 427 4.87 -1.90 -46.35
C GLU A 427 4.42 -0.52 -46.84
N PRO A 428 4.85 -0.07 -48.05
CA PRO A 428 4.37 1.18 -48.62
C PRO A 428 2.85 1.19 -48.72
N ALA A 429 2.23 2.30 -48.33
CA ALA A 429 0.81 2.53 -48.53
C ALA A 429 0.58 3.17 -49.90
N PHE A 430 -0.56 2.85 -50.52
CA PHE A 430 -0.93 3.33 -51.85
C PHE A 430 -2.37 3.86 -51.83
N GLY A 431 -2.60 4.90 -52.61
CA GLY A 431 -3.92 5.48 -52.89
C GLY A 431 -4.15 5.63 -54.38
N SER A 432 -5.16 6.41 -54.74
CA SER A 432 -5.41 6.88 -56.09
C SER A 432 -5.65 8.38 -56.07
N LEU A 433 -5.35 9.04 -57.19
CA LEU A 433 -5.72 10.43 -57.42
C LEU A 433 -6.64 10.50 -58.64
N SER A 434 -7.78 11.15 -58.51
CA SER A 434 -8.70 11.38 -59.62
C SER A 434 -9.15 12.83 -59.67
N GLY A 435 -9.85 13.21 -60.74
CA GLY A 435 -10.41 14.55 -60.84
C GLY A 435 -10.90 14.88 -62.24
N VAL A 436 -11.30 16.14 -62.41
CA VAL A 436 -11.80 16.67 -63.68
C VAL A 436 -10.97 17.88 -64.10
N VAL A 437 -10.59 17.89 -65.38
CA VAL A 437 -10.06 19.07 -66.06
C VAL A 437 -11.19 19.77 -66.80
N ASP A 438 -11.43 21.03 -66.48
CA ASP A 438 -12.35 21.91 -67.21
C ASP A 438 -11.59 23.01 -67.96
N CYS A 439 -12.21 23.58 -68.98
CA CYS A 439 -11.70 24.72 -69.73
C CYS A 439 -12.60 25.93 -69.49
N ASP A 440 -12.03 27.06 -69.09
CA ASP A 440 -12.78 28.26 -68.68
C ASP A 440 -13.74 28.80 -69.75
N ASP A 441 -13.43 28.55 -71.02
CA ASP A 441 -14.20 28.96 -72.18
C ASP A 441 -15.17 27.89 -72.72
N GLY A 442 -15.31 26.76 -72.02
CA GLY A 442 -16.15 25.63 -72.42
C GLY A 442 -15.59 24.83 -73.59
N GLY A 443 -14.29 25.00 -73.92
CA GLY A 443 -13.61 24.15 -74.88
C GLY A 443 -13.43 22.70 -74.38
N SER A 444 -13.07 21.79 -75.29
CA SER A 444 -12.89 20.39 -74.91
C SER A 444 -11.61 20.20 -74.06
N PRO A 445 -11.70 19.58 -72.86
CA PRO A 445 -10.55 19.23 -72.06
C PRO A 445 -9.84 17.96 -72.55
N GLU A 446 -10.41 17.24 -73.53
CA GLU A 446 -9.88 15.98 -74.04
C GLU A 446 -8.41 16.09 -74.46
N GLY A 447 -7.57 15.22 -73.90
CA GLY A 447 -6.14 15.19 -74.20
C GLY A 447 -5.32 16.23 -73.43
N ALA A 448 -5.87 16.90 -72.41
CA ALA A 448 -5.06 17.62 -71.44
C ALA A 448 -4.11 16.63 -70.77
N MET A 449 -2.82 16.93 -70.78
CA MET A 449 -1.78 16.07 -70.22
C MET A 449 -1.58 16.42 -68.75
N LEU A 450 -1.72 15.41 -67.88
CA LEU A 450 -1.44 15.52 -66.46
C LEU A 450 -0.19 14.73 -66.12
N ILE A 451 0.71 15.34 -65.34
CA ILE A 451 1.95 14.74 -64.87
C ILE A 451 1.94 14.78 -63.35
N LEU A 452 2.08 13.62 -62.70
CA LEU A 452 2.17 13.47 -61.25
C LEU A 452 3.49 12.75 -60.94
N GLY A 453 4.49 13.48 -60.46
CA GLY A 453 5.84 12.92 -60.34
C GLY A 453 6.39 12.46 -61.71
N ASP A 454 6.67 11.17 -61.85
CA ASP A 454 7.13 10.55 -63.09
C ASP A 454 5.99 9.97 -63.96
N ASP A 455 4.78 9.88 -63.41
CA ASP A 455 3.63 9.31 -64.09
C ASP A 455 2.90 10.35 -64.95
N THR A 456 2.33 9.90 -66.06
CA THR A 456 1.58 10.77 -66.98
C THR A 456 0.26 10.11 -67.37
N THR A 457 -0.82 10.89 -67.31
CA THR A 457 -2.14 10.50 -67.81
C THR A 457 -2.74 11.63 -68.66
N TYR A 458 -3.90 11.38 -69.27
CA TYR A 458 -4.59 12.36 -70.11
C TYR A 458 -6.07 12.42 -69.76
N ALA A 459 -6.63 13.63 -69.73
CA ALA A 459 -8.04 13.84 -69.50
C ALA A 459 -8.88 13.26 -70.65
N ALA A 460 -9.98 12.60 -70.30
CA ALA A 460 -10.98 12.08 -71.23
C ALA A 460 -11.86 13.21 -71.82
N ALA A 461 -12.80 12.85 -72.68
CA ALA A 461 -13.66 13.81 -73.38
C ALA A 461 -14.60 14.60 -72.44
N ASP A 462 -14.93 14.03 -71.30
CA ASP A 462 -15.68 14.64 -70.20
C ASP A 462 -14.77 15.34 -69.16
N GLY A 463 -13.45 15.34 -69.39
CA GLY A 463 -12.45 15.96 -68.52
C GLY A 463 -11.93 15.06 -67.41
N GLU A 464 -12.50 13.86 -67.22
CA GLU A 464 -12.07 12.94 -66.15
C GLU A 464 -10.63 12.45 -66.37
N TYR A 465 -9.88 12.32 -65.28
CA TYR A 465 -8.57 11.68 -65.25
C TYR A 465 -8.38 10.87 -63.97
N SER A 466 -7.46 9.90 -64.01
CA SER A 466 -7.03 9.17 -62.82
C SER A 466 -5.55 8.74 -62.89
N PHE A 467 -4.94 8.68 -61.72
CA PHE A 467 -3.70 7.98 -61.40
C PHE A 467 -4.04 6.88 -60.39
N ASP A 468 -3.92 5.63 -60.81
CA ASP A 468 -4.17 4.47 -59.95
C ASP A 468 -2.86 4.01 -59.31
N ILE A 469 -2.91 3.54 -58.05
CA ILE A 469 -1.75 3.00 -57.33
C ILE A 469 -0.63 4.03 -57.19
N VAL A 470 -0.96 5.17 -56.57
CA VAL A 470 0.01 6.22 -56.24
C VAL A 470 0.53 5.94 -54.83
N PRO A 471 1.85 5.81 -54.61
CA PRO A 471 2.40 5.70 -53.26
C PRO A 471 1.98 6.89 -52.41
N PHE A 472 1.78 6.67 -51.12
CA PHE A 472 1.51 7.79 -50.21
C PHE A 472 2.72 8.72 -50.12
N GLY A 473 2.50 10.03 -50.21
CA GLY A 473 3.58 11.00 -50.27
C GLY A 473 3.16 12.39 -50.71
N GLU A 474 4.14 13.29 -50.81
CA GLU A 474 3.94 14.63 -51.38
C GLU A 474 4.35 14.64 -52.84
N TYR A 475 3.50 15.22 -53.69
CA TYR A 475 3.69 15.27 -55.13
C TYR A 475 3.41 16.67 -55.67
N GLU A 476 4.05 17.03 -56.77
CA GLU A 476 3.61 18.12 -57.63
C GLU A 476 2.86 17.52 -58.81
N ILE A 477 1.62 17.97 -59.03
CA ILE A 477 0.82 17.64 -60.21
C ILE A 477 0.81 18.84 -61.16
N GLY A 478 1.16 18.61 -62.43
CA GLY A 478 1.12 19.60 -63.49
C GLY A 478 0.11 19.23 -64.57
N VAL A 479 -0.66 20.20 -65.05
CA VAL A 479 -1.64 20.02 -66.14
C VAL A 479 -1.35 20.98 -67.29
N SER A 480 -1.44 20.48 -68.52
CA SER A 480 -1.22 21.29 -69.72
C SER A 480 -2.11 20.86 -70.88
N LEU A 481 -2.61 21.84 -71.62
CA LEU A 481 -3.41 21.62 -72.83
C LEU A 481 -3.05 22.67 -73.88
N ARG A 482 -3.04 22.26 -75.16
CA ARG A 482 -2.72 23.16 -76.27
C ARG A 482 -3.70 24.34 -76.28
N PHE A 483 -3.16 25.55 -76.48
CA PHE A 483 -3.90 26.83 -76.46
C PHE A 483 -4.34 27.32 -75.07
N TYR A 484 -4.13 26.55 -74.01
CA TYR A 484 -4.43 26.96 -72.64
C TYR A 484 -3.15 27.26 -71.83
N GLN A 485 -3.29 27.97 -70.73
CA GLN A 485 -2.23 28.17 -69.74
C GLN A 485 -2.04 26.87 -68.96
N SER A 486 -0.80 26.46 -68.72
CA SER A 486 -0.48 25.32 -67.86
C SER A 486 -0.58 25.71 -66.38
N GLU A 487 -1.00 24.77 -65.53
CA GLU A 487 -1.02 24.94 -64.08
C GLU A 487 -0.21 23.83 -63.38
N SER A 488 0.29 24.10 -62.17
CA SER A 488 0.81 23.07 -61.26
C SER A 488 0.41 23.33 -59.81
N ARG A 489 0.29 22.26 -59.00
CA ARG A 489 -0.07 22.29 -57.58
C ARG A 489 0.69 21.22 -56.80
N ASN A 490 1.01 21.53 -55.53
CA ASN A 490 1.51 20.54 -54.59
C ASN A 490 0.33 19.86 -53.89
N ILE A 491 0.33 18.54 -53.82
CA ILE A 491 -0.68 17.71 -53.19
C ILE A 491 -0.03 16.69 -52.26
N VAL A 492 -0.82 16.17 -51.31
CA VAL A 492 -0.43 15.06 -50.44
C VAL A 492 -1.39 13.91 -50.71
N ILE A 493 -0.84 12.73 -50.97
CA ILE A 493 -1.59 11.48 -51.04
C ILE A 493 -1.34 10.74 -49.73
N ASP A 494 -2.32 10.76 -48.82
CA ASP A 494 -2.27 10.01 -47.56
C ASP A 494 -3.59 9.30 -47.23
N GLU A 495 -4.55 9.33 -48.16
CA GLU A 495 -5.79 8.56 -48.14
C GLU A 495 -5.89 7.60 -49.34
N VAL A 496 -6.83 6.65 -49.24
CA VAL A 496 -7.03 5.61 -50.27
C VAL A 496 -7.53 6.20 -51.60
N GLU A 497 -8.28 7.30 -51.55
CA GLU A 497 -8.78 8.02 -52.72
C GLU A 497 -8.68 9.53 -52.47
N GLU A 498 -8.00 10.23 -53.37
CA GLU A 498 -7.87 11.68 -53.38
C GLU A 498 -8.46 12.29 -54.65
N THR A 499 -8.95 13.52 -54.57
CA THR A 499 -9.53 14.24 -55.70
C THR A 499 -8.93 15.62 -55.85
N GLU A 500 -8.49 15.97 -57.07
CA GLU A 500 -8.00 17.30 -57.40
C GLU A 500 -8.58 17.77 -58.74
N ASP A 501 -9.19 18.96 -58.79
CA ASP A 501 -9.79 19.49 -60.02
C ASP A 501 -8.99 20.67 -60.57
N PHE A 502 -8.96 20.76 -61.90
CA PHE A 502 -8.28 21.83 -62.64
C PHE A 502 -9.24 22.60 -63.54
N THR A 503 -9.02 23.89 -63.67
CA THR A 503 -9.70 24.73 -64.68
C THR A 503 -8.64 25.49 -65.45
N LEU A 504 -8.47 25.17 -66.73
CA LEU A 504 -7.46 25.78 -67.58
C LEU A 504 -8.00 27.05 -68.23
N LEU A 505 -7.20 28.12 -68.18
CA LEU A 505 -7.51 29.40 -68.80
C LEU A 505 -7.05 29.43 -70.27
N ARG A 506 -7.95 29.79 -71.20
CA ARG A 506 -7.61 29.95 -72.61
C ARG A 506 -6.60 31.09 -72.79
N ASN A 507 -5.50 30.83 -73.49
CA ASN A 507 -4.59 31.89 -73.89
C ASN A 507 -5.28 32.85 -74.86
N ILE A 508 -5.11 34.15 -74.65
CA ILE A 508 -5.58 35.20 -75.56
C ILE A 508 -4.39 36.03 -76.06
N GLY A 509 -4.45 36.48 -77.31
CA GLY A 509 -3.39 37.25 -77.95
C GLY A 509 -3.94 38.20 -79.00
N ASN A 510 -3.04 38.89 -79.71
CA ASN A 510 -3.41 39.81 -80.77
C ASN A 510 -2.81 39.32 -82.09
N LEU A 511 -3.60 39.33 -83.17
CA LEU A 511 -3.14 39.04 -84.53
C LEU A 511 -3.13 40.34 -85.33
N GLY A 512 -1.98 40.73 -85.87
CA GLY A 512 -1.87 41.90 -86.73
C GLY A 512 -1.04 41.62 -87.96
N GLY A 513 -1.30 42.38 -89.02
CA GLY A 513 -0.59 42.27 -90.28
C GLY A 513 -0.78 43.50 -91.16
N THR A 514 -0.18 43.47 -92.33
CA THR A 514 -0.29 44.55 -93.33
C THR A 514 -0.81 43.98 -94.65
N VAL A 515 -1.70 44.72 -95.31
CA VAL A 515 -2.14 44.42 -96.68
C VAL A 515 -1.45 45.38 -97.63
N ASP A 516 -0.88 44.85 -98.71
CA ASP A 516 -0.26 45.63 -99.76
C ASP A 516 -1.03 45.45 -101.08
N LEU A 517 -1.14 46.52 -101.87
CA LEU A 517 -1.91 46.55 -103.12
C LEU A 517 -1.02 46.98 -104.29
N ASP A 518 -1.15 46.34 -105.44
CA ASP A 518 -0.36 46.63 -106.65
C ASP A 518 -0.88 47.84 -107.47
N ASP A 519 -1.75 48.66 -106.87
CA ASP A 519 -2.35 49.82 -107.51
C ASP A 519 -1.42 51.05 -107.46
N THR A 520 -1.50 51.95 -108.45
CA THR A 520 -0.70 53.20 -108.50
C THR A 520 -1.58 54.47 -108.53
N PRO A 521 -1.59 55.32 -107.47
CA PRO A 521 -1.01 55.10 -106.13
C PRO A 521 -1.89 54.17 -105.28
N PRO A 522 -1.32 53.38 -104.36
CA PRO A 522 -2.08 52.41 -103.57
C PRO A 522 -2.95 53.12 -102.53
N SER A 523 -4.23 52.75 -102.46
CA SER A 523 -5.13 53.13 -101.36
C SER A 523 -5.19 51.99 -100.36
N LEU A 524 -4.31 52.01 -99.37
CA LEU A 524 -4.13 50.90 -98.43
C LEU A 524 -5.16 50.87 -97.29
N ALA A 525 -5.98 51.91 -97.13
CA ALA A 525 -7.01 51.99 -96.09
C ALA A 525 -8.34 51.38 -96.54
N GLY A 526 -9.00 50.65 -95.63
CA GLY A 526 -10.35 50.11 -95.83
C GLY A 526 -10.41 48.73 -96.49
N SER A 527 -9.28 48.07 -96.73
CA SER A 527 -9.25 46.65 -97.09
C SER A 527 -9.77 45.83 -95.92
N MET A 528 -10.77 44.98 -96.17
CA MET A 528 -11.37 44.12 -95.17
C MET A 528 -10.54 42.84 -95.02
N VAL A 529 -10.16 42.51 -93.79
CA VAL A 529 -9.56 41.24 -93.40
C VAL A 529 -10.53 40.53 -92.46
N GLU A 530 -10.90 39.31 -92.82
CA GLU A 530 -11.87 38.50 -92.08
C GLU A 530 -11.20 37.21 -91.63
N ILE A 531 -11.50 36.76 -90.42
CA ILE A 531 -11.14 35.42 -89.94
C ILE A 531 -12.31 34.50 -90.30
N VAL A 532 -12.08 33.66 -91.31
CA VAL A 532 -13.16 32.89 -91.94
C VAL A 532 -13.65 31.80 -91.00
N GLY A 533 -14.98 31.60 -90.97
CA GLY A 533 -15.60 30.54 -90.17
C GLY A 533 -15.72 30.87 -88.68
N THR A 534 -15.60 32.15 -88.30
CA THR A 534 -15.77 32.64 -86.94
C THR A 534 -16.76 33.81 -86.92
N ASP A 535 -17.36 34.09 -85.74
CA ASP A 535 -18.17 35.29 -85.52
C ASP A 535 -17.32 36.53 -85.15
N ILE A 536 -16.00 36.44 -85.32
CA ILE A 536 -15.08 37.55 -85.00
C ILE A 536 -15.29 38.66 -86.05
N PRO A 537 -15.57 39.91 -85.62
CA PRO A 537 -15.76 41.01 -86.55
C PRO A 537 -14.54 41.22 -87.46
N PRO A 538 -14.74 41.53 -88.75
CA PRO A 538 -13.63 41.79 -89.66
C PRO A 538 -12.84 43.03 -89.23
N ALA A 539 -11.53 42.99 -89.42
CA ALA A 539 -10.65 44.13 -89.25
C ALA A 539 -10.53 44.89 -90.58
N TYR A 540 -10.38 46.21 -90.50
CA TYR A 540 -10.14 47.06 -91.67
C TYR A 540 -8.76 47.70 -91.57
N THR A 541 -8.05 47.76 -92.70
CA THR A 541 -6.72 48.36 -92.75
C THR A 541 -6.76 49.88 -92.55
N ASN A 542 -5.79 50.41 -91.81
CA ASN A 542 -5.59 51.85 -91.63
C ASN A 542 -4.88 52.48 -92.86
N SER A 543 -4.53 53.77 -92.79
CA SER A 543 -3.81 54.49 -93.87
C SER A 543 -2.41 53.93 -94.20
N GLU A 544 -1.86 53.08 -93.34
CA GLU A 544 -0.56 52.41 -93.52
C GLU A 544 -0.73 50.94 -93.97
N GLY A 545 -1.96 50.49 -94.25
CA GLY A 545 -2.25 49.10 -94.63
C GLY A 545 -2.30 48.11 -93.46
N PHE A 546 -2.14 48.56 -92.22
CA PHE A 546 -2.12 47.70 -91.03
C PHE A 546 -3.53 47.35 -90.55
N TYR A 547 -3.76 46.08 -90.19
CA TYR A 547 -4.95 45.57 -89.52
C TYR A 547 -4.57 44.85 -88.23
N SER A 548 -5.50 44.78 -87.27
CA SER A 548 -5.32 44.04 -86.03
C SER A 548 -6.63 43.46 -85.50
N PHE A 549 -6.56 42.25 -84.99
CA PHE A 549 -7.54 41.61 -84.13
C PHE A 549 -6.96 41.55 -82.72
N ILE A 550 -7.72 42.03 -81.73
CA ILE A 550 -7.31 42.08 -80.32
C ILE A 550 -8.06 41.02 -79.51
N GLU A 551 -7.45 40.57 -78.42
CA GLU A 551 -8.06 39.60 -77.48
C GLU A 551 -8.56 38.33 -78.16
N LEU A 552 -7.85 37.87 -79.20
CA LEU A 552 -8.15 36.64 -79.90
C LEU A 552 -7.76 35.43 -79.04
N PRO A 553 -8.68 34.49 -78.79
CA PRO A 553 -8.34 33.18 -78.27
C PRO A 553 -7.25 32.51 -79.11
N TYR A 554 -6.34 31.79 -78.48
CA TYR A 554 -5.38 30.97 -79.22
C TYR A 554 -6.15 29.85 -79.92
N SER A 555 -6.06 29.79 -81.25
CA SER A 555 -6.67 28.76 -82.07
C SER A 555 -5.96 28.68 -83.44
N ILE A 556 -6.44 27.82 -84.32
CA ILE A 556 -6.03 27.77 -85.73
C ILE A 556 -7.07 28.56 -86.54
N TYR A 557 -6.65 29.70 -87.08
CA TYR A 557 -7.48 30.59 -87.89
C TYR A 557 -7.13 30.49 -89.38
N THR A 558 -8.09 30.81 -90.27
CA THR A 558 -7.90 30.88 -91.73
C THR A 558 -8.36 32.23 -92.26
#